data_AF-A0A6P0NC80-F1
#
_entry.id   AF-A0A6P0NC80-F1
#
_cell.length_a   1.000
_cell.length_b   1.000
_cell.length_c   1.000
_cell.angle_alpha   90.00
_cell.angle_beta   90.00
_cell.angle_gamma   90.00
#
_symmetry.space_group_name_H-M   'P 1'
#
loop_
_entity.id
_entity.type
_entity.pdbx_description
1 polymer ?
#
loop_
_entity_poly.entity_id
_entity_poly.type
_entity_poly.pdbx_seq_one_letter_code
_entity_poly.pdbx_strand_id
1 'polypeptide(L)'
;MADIFHKSGVLAAASVALGLAVMPTQPVSAATIKYDFTVDVETGNLAGNSYQGYFTYDDTFQFDSGFERFNSRSDDLSVVFDFNDVTYTEEDDFL
;
A
#
# COMPACT_ATOMS: atom_id res chain seq x y z
N MET A 1 -30.48 -72.00 18.40
CA MET A 1 -29.44 -71.51 19.32
C MET A 1 -29.60 -70.00 19.39
N ALA A 2 -29.57 -69.39 20.59
CA ALA A 2 -29.29 -67.95 20.75
C ALA A 2 -27.78 -67.72 20.40
N ASP A 3 -27.17 -66.54 20.33
CA ASP A 3 -27.55 -65.14 20.60
C ASP A 3 -26.56 -64.25 19.77
N ILE A 4 -26.47 -62.91 19.78
CA ILE A 4 -27.08 -61.82 20.57
C ILE A 4 -27.13 -60.53 19.72
N PHE A 5 -28.04 -59.60 20.02
CA PHE A 5 -27.93 -58.20 19.57
C PHE A 5 -26.64 -57.54 20.11
N HIS A 6 -25.65 -57.26 19.26
CA HIS A 6 -24.60 -56.29 19.59
C HIS A 6 -24.78 -54.99 18.81
N LYS A 7 -25.42 -54.05 19.51
CA LYS A 7 -25.53 -52.64 19.16
C LYS A 7 -24.15 -51.98 19.29
N SER A 8 -23.38 -52.00 18.22
CA SER A 8 -22.12 -51.28 18.03
C SER A 8 -22.18 -50.66 16.64
N GLY A 9 -22.16 -49.35 16.44
CA GLY A 9 -21.92 -48.20 17.29
C GLY A 9 -21.84 -47.02 16.31
N VAL A 10 -22.29 -45.83 16.70
CA VAL A 10 -22.36 -44.71 15.74
C VAL A 10 -20.95 -44.31 15.31
N LEU A 11 -20.57 -44.69 14.09
CA LEU A 11 -19.41 -44.14 13.40
C LEU A 11 -19.92 -43.10 12.41
N ALA A 12 -20.19 -41.91 12.94
CA ALA A 12 -20.45 -40.73 12.13
C ALA A 12 -19.18 -40.41 11.32
N ALA A 13 -19.18 -40.73 10.03
CA ALA A 13 -18.15 -40.35 9.10
C ALA A 13 -18.23 -38.83 8.80
N ALA A 14 -17.86 -38.02 9.79
CA ALA A 14 -17.65 -36.59 9.62
C ALA A 14 -16.39 -36.38 8.77
N SER A 15 -16.58 -36.34 7.45
CA SER A 15 -15.51 -35.99 6.51
C SER A 15 -15.12 -34.52 6.70
N VAL A 16 -14.07 -34.29 7.48
CA VAL A 16 -13.48 -32.96 7.64
C VAL A 16 -12.77 -32.60 6.33
N ALA A 17 -13.47 -31.85 5.48
CA ALA A 17 -12.87 -31.25 4.30
C ALA A 17 -11.92 -30.13 4.76
N LEU A 18 -10.62 -30.44 4.82
CA LEU A 18 -9.57 -29.44 4.99
C LEU A 18 -9.46 -28.61 3.71
N GLY A 19 -10.31 -27.59 3.61
CA GLY A 19 -10.21 -26.58 2.56
C GLY A 19 -8.90 -25.82 2.70
N LEU A 20 -7.95 -26.11 1.81
CA LEU A 20 -6.78 -25.24 1.59
C LEU A 20 -7.30 -23.92 1.02
N ALA A 21 -7.57 -22.96 1.90
CA ALA A 21 -7.76 -21.58 1.53
C ALA A 21 -6.43 -21.07 0.96
N VAL A 22 -6.30 -21.12 -0.37
CA VAL A 22 -5.31 -20.30 -1.07
C VAL A 22 -5.70 -18.87 -0.82
N MET A 23 -5.04 -18.24 0.16
CA MET A 23 -5.08 -16.79 0.27
C MET A 23 -4.52 -16.25 -1.05
N PRO A 24 -5.21 -15.37 -1.76
CA PRO A 24 -4.62 -14.72 -2.91
C PRO A 24 -3.42 -13.91 -2.39
N THR A 25 -2.21 -14.37 -2.71
CA THR A 25 -1.02 -13.53 -2.60
C THR A 25 -1.29 -12.33 -3.47
N GLN A 26 -1.54 -11.15 -2.89
CA GLN A 26 -1.51 -9.94 -3.68
C GLN A 26 -0.10 -9.87 -4.28
N PRO A 27 0.05 -9.84 -5.62
CA PRO A 27 1.35 -9.56 -6.18
C PRO A 27 1.73 -8.16 -5.70
N VAL A 28 2.82 -8.08 -4.93
CA VAL A 28 3.51 -6.81 -4.70
C VAL A 28 3.84 -6.26 -6.08
N SER A 29 3.09 -5.23 -6.46
CA SER A 29 3.25 -4.57 -7.75
C SER A 29 4.33 -3.52 -7.58
N ALA A 30 5.58 -3.98 -7.58
CA ALA A 30 6.78 -3.19 -7.72
C ALA A 30 6.57 -2.13 -8.83
N ALA A 31 6.31 -0.89 -8.43
CA ALA A 31 5.85 0.18 -9.32
C ALA A 31 6.16 1.56 -8.74
N THR A 32 6.35 2.54 -9.63
CA THR A 32 6.33 3.95 -9.27
C THR A 32 4.89 4.37 -8.92
N ILE A 33 4.67 4.78 -7.68
CA ILE A 33 3.36 5.24 -7.19
C ILE A 33 3.35 6.76 -7.19
N LYS A 34 2.29 7.36 -7.76
CA LYS A 34 2.08 8.82 -7.80
C LYS A 34 0.91 9.23 -6.90
N TYR A 35 1.12 10.27 -6.11
CA TYR A 35 0.08 10.93 -5.33
C TYR A 35 0.05 12.42 -5.68
N ASP A 36 -1.07 12.87 -6.23
CA ASP A 36 -1.37 14.29 -6.43
C ASP A 36 -1.88 14.92 -5.12
N PHE A 37 -1.49 16.17 -4.87
CA PHE A 37 -1.91 16.95 -3.71
C PHE A 37 -2.31 18.38 -4.10
N THR A 38 -3.06 19.03 -3.21
CA THR A 38 -3.51 20.41 -3.33
C THR A 38 -3.16 21.17 -2.06
N VAL A 39 -2.68 22.40 -2.20
CA VAL A 39 -2.34 23.32 -1.12
C VAL A 39 -3.24 24.54 -1.23
N ASP A 40 -4.24 24.63 -0.36
CA ASP A 40 -5.11 25.80 -0.25
C ASP A 40 -4.48 26.85 0.67
N VAL A 41 -4.36 28.09 0.18
CA VAL A 41 -3.75 29.18 0.95
C VAL A 41 -4.84 29.92 1.73
N GLU A 42 -4.91 29.65 3.04
CA GLU A 42 -5.94 30.25 3.91
C GLU A 42 -5.63 31.70 4.33
N THR A 43 -4.36 32.12 4.35
CA THR A 43 -3.94 33.42 4.90
C THR A 43 -2.79 34.08 4.12
N GLY A 44 -2.61 35.39 4.30
CA GLY A 44 -1.56 36.18 3.65
C GLY A 44 -1.96 36.78 2.30
N ASN A 45 -0.98 37.27 1.54
CA ASN A 45 -1.21 38.01 0.28
C ASN A 45 -1.75 37.13 -0.87
N LEU A 46 -1.63 35.81 -0.75
CA LEU A 46 -2.11 34.82 -1.73
C LEU A 46 -3.35 34.06 -1.20
N ALA A 47 -3.99 34.57 -0.13
CA ALA A 47 -5.14 33.91 0.47
C ALA A 47 -6.30 33.76 -0.53
N GLY A 48 -6.91 32.57 -0.55
CA GLY A 48 -7.96 32.19 -1.50
C GLY A 48 -7.44 31.58 -2.81
N ASN A 49 -6.12 31.55 -3.02
CA ASN A 49 -5.52 30.75 -4.10
C ASN A 49 -5.34 29.30 -3.65
N SER A 50 -5.27 28.40 -4.64
CA SER A 50 -5.00 26.98 -4.45
C SER A 50 -3.94 26.55 -5.46
N TYR A 51 -2.98 25.74 -5.01
CA TYR A 51 -1.83 25.29 -5.77
C TYR A 51 -1.76 23.77 -5.79
N GLN A 52 -1.16 23.19 -6.82
CA GLN A 52 -1.13 21.74 -7.02
C GLN A 52 0.31 21.23 -7.04
N GLY A 53 0.47 19.97 -6.67
CA GLY A 53 1.73 19.28 -6.80
C GLY A 53 1.52 17.78 -6.76
N TYR A 54 2.60 17.04 -6.83
CA TYR A 54 2.59 15.60 -6.64
C TYR A 54 3.88 15.13 -6.02
N PHE A 55 3.84 13.92 -5.47
CA PHE A 55 5.05 13.16 -5.20
C PHE A 55 4.96 11.79 -5.86
N THR A 56 6.11 11.27 -6.28
CA THR A 56 6.28 9.91 -6.78
C THR A 56 7.35 9.19 -5.98
N TYR A 57 7.11 7.93 -5.61
CA TYR A 57 8.14 7.06 -5.03
C TYR A 57 8.13 5.69 -5.73
N ASP A 58 9.26 5.00 -5.71
CA ASP A 58 9.43 3.69 -6.34
C ASP A 58 9.34 2.54 -5.32
N ASP A 59 8.22 1.80 -5.34
CA ASP A 59 7.99 0.63 -4.48
C ASP A 59 8.59 -0.68 -5.05
N THR A 60 9.50 -0.60 -6.04
CA THR A 60 10.25 -1.78 -6.52
C THR A 60 11.27 -2.27 -5.49
N PHE A 61 11.76 -1.40 -4.61
CA PHE A 61 12.76 -1.69 -3.59
C PHE A 61 12.15 -2.02 -2.22
N GLN A 62 11.31 -3.06 -2.16
CA GLN A 62 10.85 -3.57 -0.86
C GLN A 62 12.02 -4.20 -0.10
N PHE A 63 12.45 -3.52 0.95
CA PHE A 63 13.34 -4.08 1.96
C PHE A 63 12.51 -4.89 2.95
N ASP A 64 13.01 -6.08 3.32
CA ASP A 64 12.34 -7.21 3.99
C ASP A 64 11.74 -6.94 5.40
N SER A 65 11.57 -5.67 5.78
CA SER A 65 11.15 -5.19 7.10
C SER A 65 9.80 -4.46 7.15
N GLY A 66 9.14 -4.19 6.01
CA GLY A 66 7.81 -3.55 5.98
C GLY A 66 7.78 -2.11 6.50
N PHE A 67 8.91 -1.42 6.39
CA PHE A 67 9.09 0.01 6.69
C PHE A 67 10.17 0.55 5.76
N GLU A 68 9.77 1.06 4.60
CA GLU A 68 10.65 1.80 3.70
C GLU A 68 10.84 3.24 4.21
N ARG A 69 12.05 3.78 4.00
CA ARG A 69 12.32 5.21 4.15
C ARG A 69 12.84 5.75 2.83
N PHE A 70 11.91 6.31 2.05
CA PHE A 70 12.25 7.04 0.84
C PHE A 70 12.98 8.36 1.17
N ASN A 71 13.85 8.79 0.27
CA ASN A 71 14.66 10.00 0.39
C ASN A 71 14.84 10.61 -1.00
N SER A 72 14.56 11.90 -1.15
CA SER A 72 14.60 12.52 -2.48
C SER A 72 16.00 12.70 -3.06
N ARG A 73 17.04 12.61 -2.23
CA ARG A 73 18.45 12.57 -2.68
C ARG A 73 18.88 11.22 -3.27
N SER A 74 18.01 10.22 -3.28
CA SER A 74 18.34 8.84 -3.69
C SER A 74 17.70 8.43 -5.02
N ASP A 75 17.01 9.34 -5.72
CA ASP A 75 16.07 9.07 -6.84
C ASP A 75 14.82 8.24 -6.46
N ASP A 76 14.79 7.63 -5.26
CA ASP A 76 13.68 6.83 -4.72
C ASP A 76 12.38 7.63 -4.46
N LEU A 77 12.47 8.97 -4.40
CA LEU A 77 11.38 9.91 -4.16
C LEU A 77 11.60 11.17 -5.01
N SER A 78 10.54 11.70 -5.59
CA SER A 78 10.52 13.02 -6.22
C SER A 78 9.27 13.76 -5.78
N VAL A 79 9.43 15.01 -5.33
CA VAL A 79 8.34 15.96 -5.09
C VAL A 79 8.40 17.06 -6.14
N VAL A 80 7.22 17.44 -6.64
CA VAL A 80 7.03 18.58 -7.56
C VAL A 80 5.87 19.42 -7.06
N PHE A 81 6.04 20.74 -7.02
CA PHE A 81 5.02 21.68 -6.55
C PHE A 81 4.91 22.91 -7.47
N ASP A 82 3.75 23.09 -8.10
CA ASP A 82 3.45 24.23 -8.95
C ASP A 82 2.83 25.36 -8.11
N PHE A 83 3.66 26.32 -7.71
CA PHE A 83 3.30 27.42 -6.83
C PHE A 83 3.56 28.78 -7.50
N ASN A 84 2.49 29.58 -7.63
CA ASN A 84 2.56 30.97 -8.12
C ASN A 84 3.34 31.09 -9.46
N ASP A 85 2.93 30.31 -10.46
CA ASP A 85 3.53 30.21 -11.80
C ASP A 85 5.01 29.74 -11.82
N VAL A 86 5.50 29.15 -10.73
CA VAL A 86 6.83 28.53 -10.61
C VAL A 86 6.68 27.07 -10.21
N THR A 87 7.32 26.17 -10.97
CA THR A 87 7.44 24.75 -10.61
C THR A 87 8.68 24.56 -9.75
N TYR A 88 8.50 24.05 -8.53
CA TYR A 88 9.56 23.67 -7.60
C TYR A 88 9.80 22.16 -7.65
N THR A 89 11.07 21.76 -7.53
CA THR A 89 11.55 20.38 -7.61
C THR A 89 12.65 20.12 -6.59
N GLU A 90 13.13 18.88 -6.50
CA GLU A 90 14.30 18.52 -5.68
C GLU A 90 15.61 19.21 -6.14
N GLU A 91 15.66 19.78 -7.36
CA GLU A 91 16.79 20.61 -7.81
C GLU A 91 16.77 22.01 -7.16
N ASP A 92 15.67 22.43 -6.55
CA ASP A 92 15.53 23.71 -5.84
C ASP A 92 15.87 23.61 -4.34
N ASP A 93 16.13 22.40 -3.85
CA ASP A 93 16.43 22.07 -2.44
C ASP A 93 17.88 22.40 -2.01
N PHE A 94 18.68 23.02 -2.90
CA PHE A 94 20.08 23.39 -2.64
C PHE A 94 20.22 24.71 -1.84
N LEU A 95 20.06 24.60 -0.51
CA LEU A 95 20.48 25.62 0.48
C LEU A 95 21.46 25.06 1.53
#